data_AF-A0A3M0ZJA1-F1
#
_entry.id   AF-A0A3M0ZJA1-F1
#
_cell.length_a   1.000
_cell.length_b   1.000
_cell.length_c   1.000
_cell.angle_alpha   90.00
_cell.angle_beta   90.00
_cell.angle_gamma   90.00
#
_symmetry.space_group_name_H-M   'P 1'
#
loop_
_entity.id
_entity.type
_entity.pdbx_description
1 polymer ?
#
loop_
_entity_poly.entity_id
_entity_poly.type
_entity_poly.pdbx_seq_one_letter_code
_entity_poly.pdbx_strand_id
1 'polypeptide(L)'
;MALGSSIGRAWRPAAAANLLRLGVLAYMAVLHRYAPDFYYLSVQEDEYIEWATYCAFAFAAAGWLAGAWRHRIQRQPHWWFALAMTAFCVFVAGEEISWGQRLLAYRPPVYFLEHNFQQELNVHNVISTDLRKLGLKCVLAGYGIALPLIAAVGPIRRRLDRWGVVAPPAWLIPLFAAALAAYVHYPWKYTGEIVELMMGLGFLFAVAYHLLSTGGPSRWNHHPAMALAACWLAAVVFGGVNAWAGRVRRAGDPARIAAARVELEALRKDFQWMARHHEGFSMSHSLHKRVYTYEVEHKATHLREGEFAALRKRGLNEARAEFFLDPWNLPYWINVRSGRSGEPRMAFVYSFGPNRRRDSTYTEIRGDDLGAMIVPPHERD
;
A
#
# COMPACT_ATOMS: atom_id res chain seq x y z
N MET A 1 4.79 -19.21 43.36
CA MET A 1 3.61 -19.78 42.68
C MET A 1 2.87 -18.82 41.73
N ALA A 2 3.13 -17.50 41.71
CA ALA A 2 2.42 -16.54 40.84
C ALA A 2 2.95 -16.39 39.39
N LEU A 3 4.17 -16.87 39.10
CA LEU A 3 4.77 -16.79 37.75
C LEU A 3 4.21 -17.81 36.76
N GLY A 4 3.75 -18.98 37.22
CA GLY A 4 3.23 -20.05 36.35
C GLY A 4 1.87 -19.74 35.72
N SER A 5 1.05 -18.88 36.36
CA SER A 5 -0.31 -18.57 35.90
C SER A 5 -0.38 -17.42 34.88
N SER A 6 0.67 -16.60 34.74
CA SER A 6 0.73 -15.57 33.69
C SER A 6 1.28 -16.13 32.37
N ILE A 7 2.22 -17.08 32.45
CA ILE A 7 2.82 -17.76 31.29
C ILE A 7 1.76 -18.58 30.53
N GLY A 8 0.90 -19.33 31.23
CA GLY A 8 -0.17 -20.10 30.61
C GLY A 8 -1.27 -19.25 29.94
N ARG A 9 -1.51 -18.02 30.42
CA ARG A 9 -2.50 -17.08 29.84
C ARG A 9 -2.00 -16.40 28.57
N ALA A 10 -0.69 -16.22 28.41
CA ALA A 10 -0.09 -15.58 27.24
C ALA A 10 0.26 -16.55 26.09
N TRP A 11 0.37 -17.85 26.35
CA TRP A 11 0.87 -18.82 25.36
C TRP A 11 -0.09 -19.06 24.19
N ARG A 12 -1.39 -19.20 24.46
CA ARG A 12 -2.43 -19.37 23.42
C ARG A 12 -2.56 -18.17 22.46
N PRO A 13 -2.67 -16.91 22.93
CA PRO A 13 -2.70 -15.75 22.03
C PRO A 13 -1.37 -15.55 21.30
N ALA A 14 -0.23 -15.86 21.93
CA ALA A 14 1.07 -15.84 21.27
C ALA A 14 1.15 -16.85 20.12
N ALA A 15 0.75 -18.11 20.34
CA ALA A 15 0.77 -19.14 19.30
C ALA A 15 -0.17 -18.79 18.13
N ALA A 16 -1.39 -18.33 18.42
CA ALA A 16 -2.35 -17.93 17.38
C ALA A 16 -1.84 -16.75 16.53
N ALA A 17 -1.31 -15.70 17.18
CA ALA A 17 -0.72 -14.55 16.49
C ALA A 17 0.48 -14.94 15.62
N ASN A 18 1.35 -15.83 16.15
CA ASN A 18 2.52 -16.31 15.42
C ASN A 18 2.11 -17.15 14.19
N LEU A 19 1.13 -18.06 14.35
CA LEU A 19 0.60 -18.89 13.27
C LEU A 19 -0.08 -18.07 12.16
N LEU A 20 -0.89 -17.06 12.52
CA LEU A 20 -1.59 -16.23 11.53
C LEU A 20 -0.60 -15.46 10.63
N ARG A 21 0.49 -14.93 11.19
CA ARG A 21 1.49 -14.17 10.40
C ARG A 21 2.47 -15.06 9.64
N LEU A 22 2.89 -16.19 10.21
CA LEU A 22 3.61 -17.19 9.43
C LEU A 22 2.72 -17.71 8.29
N GLY A 23 1.41 -17.78 8.51
CA GLY A 23 0.40 -18.05 7.49
C GLY A 23 0.42 -17.04 6.35
N VAL A 24 0.59 -15.74 6.61
CA VAL A 24 0.73 -14.72 5.56
C VAL A 24 1.96 -14.98 4.68
N LEU A 25 3.14 -15.21 5.29
CA LEU A 25 4.35 -15.52 4.53
C LEU A 25 4.23 -16.83 3.75
N ALA A 26 3.68 -17.88 4.37
CA ALA A 26 3.47 -19.17 3.72
C ALA A 26 2.46 -19.06 2.56
N TYR A 27 1.36 -18.35 2.75
CA TYR A 27 0.38 -18.07 1.71
C TYR A 27 1.02 -17.34 0.53
N MET A 28 1.82 -16.30 0.79
CA MET A 28 2.52 -15.57 -0.27
C MET A 28 3.58 -16.41 -0.98
N ALA A 29 4.31 -17.26 -0.25
CA ALA A 29 5.25 -18.21 -0.85
C ALA A 29 4.54 -19.20 -1.79
N VAL A 30 3.37 -19.71 -1.38
CA VAL A 30 2.54 -20.62 -2.18
C VAL A 30 2.03 -19.90 -3.43
N LEU A 31 1.48 -18.68 -3.30
CA LEU A 31 1.03 -17.91 -4.45
C LEU A 31 2.18 -17.62 -5.42
N HIS A 32 3.31 -17.15 -4.93
CA HIS A 32 4.48 -16.87 -5.77
C HIS A 32 4.96 -18.11 -6.53
N ARG A 33 4.90 -19.30 -5.91
CA ARG A 33 5.36 -20.55 -6.54
C ARG A 33 4.38 -21.13 -7.56
N TYR A 34 3.09 -21.13 -7.23
CA TYR A 34 2.07 -21.89 -7.98
C TYR A 34 1.10 -21.01 -8.78
N ALA A 35 1.00 -19.72 -8.45
CA ALA A 35 0.12 -18.75 -9.11
C ALA A 35 0.79 -17.36 -9.20
N PRO A 36 1.93 -17.23 -9.92
CA PRO A 36 2.76 -16.02 -9.92
C PRO A 36 2.03 -14.77 -10.44
N ASP A 37 1.11 -14.93 -11.40
CA ASP A 37 0.28 -13.84 -11.90
C ASP A 37 -0.68 -13.34 -10.82
N PHE A 38 -1.32 -14.27 -10.10
CA PHE A 38 -2.19 -13.91 -8.98
C PHE A 38 -1.39 -13.26 -7.86
N TYR A 39 -0.23 -13.80 -7.49
CA TYR A 39 0.68 -13.16 -6.53
C TYR A 39 1.00 -11.72 -6.94
N TYR A 40 1.39 -11.50 -8.20
CA TYR A 40 1.76 -10.19 -8.70
C TYR A 40 0.57 -9.21 -8.61
N LEU A 41 -0.64 -9.65 -8.98
CA LEU A 41 -1.86 -8.88 -8.82
C LEU A 41 -2.15 -8.57 -7.35
N SER A 42 -2.06 -9.56 -6.46
CA SER A 42 -2.33 -9.42 -5.03
C SER A 42 -1.50 -8.34 -4.31
N VAL A 43 -0.29 -8.08 -4.80
CA VAL A 43 0.68 -7.14 -4.22
C VAL A 43 0.79 -5.84 -5.02
N GLN A 44 -0.12 -5.59 -5.96
CA GLN A 44 -0.23 -4.27 -6.60
C GLN A 44 -0.98 -3.28 -5.69
N GLU A 45 -0.82 -2.01 -6.00
CA GLU A 45 -1.62 -0.90 -5.46
C GLU A 45 -3.13 -1.15 -5.60
N ASP A 46 -3.91 -0.68 -4.63
CA ASP A 46 -5.37 -0.87 -4.49
C ASP A 46 -5.87 -2.31 -4.41
N GLU A 47 -4.97 -3.28 -4.22
CA GLU A 47 -5.35 -4.68 -4.08
C GLU A 47 -5.47 -5.11 -2.62
N TYR A 48 -5.99 -6.31 -2.41
CA TYR A 48 -6.45 -6.73 -1.08
C TYR A 48 -5.35 -6.72 0.00
N ILE A 49 -4.06 -6.78 -0.37
CA ILE A 49 -2.95 -6.69 0.59
C ILE A 49 -2.79 -5.28 1.11
N GLU A 50 -2.75 -4.28 0.24
CA GLU A 50 -2.72 -2.86 0.64
C GLU A 50 -3.95 -2.52 1.50
N TRP A 51 -5.15 -2.93 1.09
CA TRP A 51 -6.36 -2.74 1.89
C TRP A 51 -6.33 -3.45 3.24
N ALA A 52 -5.72 -4.64 3.31
CA ALA A 52 -5.54 -5.35 4.58
C ALA A 52 -4.51 -4.63 5.47
N THR A 53 -3.44 -4.07 4.89
CA THR A 53 -2.44 -3.26 5.61
C THR A 53 -3.10 -2.00 6.18
N TYR A 54 -3.84 -1.26 5.34
CA TYR A 54 -4.67 -0.12 5.74
C TYR A 54 -5.58 -0.49 6.93
N CYS A 55 -6.37 -1.56 6.81
CA CYS A 55 -7.29 -1.95 7.87
C CYS A 55 -6.56 -2.37 9.14
N ALA A 56 -5.40 -3.05 9.04
CA ALA A 56 -4.61 -3.42 10.20
C ALA A 56 -4.11 -2.19 10.97
N PHE A 57 -3.59 -1.17 10.27
CA PHE A 57 -3.17 0.09 10.90
C PHE A 57 -4.36 0.93 11.38
N ALA A 58 -5.47 1.00 10.64
CA ALA A 58 -6.66 1.74 11.05
C ALA A 58 -7.28 1.16 12.34
N PHE A 59 -7.38 -0.17 12.44
CA PHE A 59 -7.84 -0.82 13.68
C PHE A 59 -6.83 -0.69 14.81
N ALA A 60 -5.52 -0.73 14.51
CA ALA A 60 -4.50 -0.44 15.51
C ALA A 60 -4.63 0.99 16.05
N ALA A 61 -4.84 1.97 15.17
CA ALA A 61 -5.06 3.37 15.54
C ALA A 61 -6.29 3.54 16.44
N ALA A 62 -7.43 2.94 16.07
CA ALA A 62 -8.65 2.98 16.89
C ALA A 62 -8.43 2.35 18.28
N GLY A 63 -7.73 1.22 18.34
CA GLY A 63 -7.37 0.57 19.61
C GLY A 63 -6.45 1.46 20.47
N TRP A 64 -5.46 2.10 19.86
CA TRP A 64 -4.51 2.95 20.58
C TRP A 64 -5.18 4.23 21.07
N LEU A 65 -6.11 4.79 20.29
CA LEU A 65 -6.92 5.94 20.70
C LEU A 65 -7.82 5.61 21.88
N ALA A 66 -8.50 4.47 21.84
CA ALA A 66 -9.30 3.98 22.97
C ALA A 66 -8.43 3.76 24.22
N GLY A 67 -7.23 3.21 24.05
CA GLY A 67 -6.23 3.06 25.12
C GLY A 67 -5.77 4.41 25.68
N ALA A 68 -5.48 5.38 24.82
CA ALA A 68 -5.06 6.73 25.21
C ALA A 68 -6.15 7.44 26.02
N TRP A 69 -7.40 7.36 25.55
CA TRP A 69 -8.57 7.90 26.24
C TRP A 69 -8.75 7.29 27.63
N ARG A 70 -8.70 5.96 27.72
CA ARG A 70 -8.78 5.22 29.00
C ARG A 70 -7.69 5.65 29.97
N HIS A 71 -6.43 5.68 29.52
CA HIS A 71 -5.28 6.08 30.35
C HIS A 71 -5.41 7.52 30.83
N ARG A 72 -5.90 8.43 29.98
CA ARG A 72 -6.14 9.83 30.34
C ARG A 72 -7.19 9.97 31.42
N ILE A 73 -8.32 9.26 31.31
CA ILE A 73 -9.37 9.22 32.34
C ILE A 73 -8.83 8.64 33.66
N GLN A 74 -8.04 7.57 33.57
CA GLN A 74 -7.45 6.90 34.73
C GLN A 74 -6.20 7.60 35.29
N ARG A 75 -5.81 8.77 34.74
CA ARG A 75 -4.60 9.53 35.11
C ARG A 75 -3.31 8.70 35.06
N GLN A 76 -3.25 7.71 34.17
CA GLN A 76 -2.08 6.88 33.93
C GLN A 76 -1.11 7.58 32.96
N PRO A 77 0.21 7.48 33.16
CA PRO A 77 1.19 8.21 32.34
C PRO A 77 1.26 7.73 30.88
N HIS A 78 0.64 6.59 30.56
CA HIS A 78 0.73 5.95 29.24
C HIS A 78 -0.07 6.63 28.11
N TRP A 79 -0.88 7.65 28.42
CA TRP A 79 -1.80 8.25 27.44
C TRP A 79 -1.08 8.90 26.26
N TRP A 80 0.08 9.55 26.50
CA TRP A 80 0.80 10.27 25.45
C TRP A 80 1.45 9.30 24.45
N PHE A 81 1.99 8.19 24.94
CA PHE A 81 2.61 7.17 24.08
C PHE A 81 1.54 6.48 23.24
N ALA A 82 0.39 6.15 23.84
CA ALA A 82 -0.75 5.62 23.10
C ALA A 82 -1.27 6.61 22.04
N LEU A 83 -1.28 7.92 22.33
CA LEU A 83 -1.62 8.95 21.35
C LEU A 83 -0.57 9.04 20.22
N ALA A 84 0.72 8.93 20.53
CA ALA A 84 1.78 8.88 19.53
C ALA A 84 1.67 7.64 18.63
N MET A 85 1.36 6.47 19.20
CA MET A 85 1.09 5.26 18.43
C MET A 85 -0.17 5.40 17.56
N THR A 86 -1.20 6.10 18.05
CA THR A 86 -2.38 6.43 17.26
C THR A 86 -1.99 7.28 16.04
N ALA A 87 -1.26 8.37 16.26
CA ALA A 87 -0.81 9.26 15.18
C ALA A 87 0.06 8.51 14.14
N PHE A 88 0.99 7.67 14.60
CA PHE A 88 1.80 6.82 13.74
C PHE A 88 0.93 5.87 12.90
N CYS A 89 -0.01 5.15 13.52
CA CYS A 89 -0.87 4.21 12.80
C CYS A 89 -1.82 4.92 11.82
N VAL A 90 -2.35 6.10 12.17
CA VAL A 90 -3.16 6.92 11.24
C VAL A 90 -2.32 7.38 10.06
N PHE A 91 -1.09 7.84 10.31
CA PHE A 91 -0.18 8.26 9.26
C PHE A 91 0.12 7.13 8.29
N VAL A 92 0.54 5.96 8.79
CA VAL A 92 0.83 4.80 7.92
C VAL A 92 -0.43 4.36 7.18
N ALA A 93 -1.59 4.23 7.85
CA ALA A 93 -2.84 3.90 7.17
C ALA A 93 -3.20 4.92 6.08
N GLY A 94 -3.00 6.22 6.32
CA GLY A 94 -3.21 7.26 5.32
C GLY A 94 -2.29 7.08 4.10
N GLU A 95 -1.01 6.85 4.35
CA GLU A 95 0.01 6.62 3.31
C GLU A 95 -0.35 5.40 2.43
N GLU A 96 -0.79 4.28 3.02
CA GLU A 96 -1.14 3.05 2.30
C GLU A 96 -2.28 3.22 1.28
N ILE A 97 -3.16 4.22 1.42
CA ILE A 97 -4.26 4.47 0.46
C ILE A 97 -4.13 5.84 -0.22
N SER A 98 -2.91 6.40 -0.26
CA SER A 98 -2.61 7.72 -0.80
C SER A 98 -3.58 8.79 -0.28
N TRP A 99 -3.81 8.79 1.03
CA TRP A 99 -4.73 9.66 1.76
C TRP A 99 -6.15 9.71 1.15
N GLY A 100 -6.60 8.58 0.61
CA GLY A 100 -7.91 8.46 -0.02
C GLY A 100 -8.03 9.17 -1.37
N GLN A 101 -6.93 9.57 -2.01
CA GLN A 101 -6.92 10.18 -3.34
C GLN A 101 -7.78 9.39 -4.32
N ARG A 102 -7.57 8.07 -4.37
CA ARG A 102 -8.26 7.19 -5.32
C ARG A 102 -9.73 6.99 -4.95
N LEU A 103 -10.08 7.01 -3.67
CA LEU A 103 -11.46 6.98 -3.19
C LEU A 103 -12.23 8.23 -3.58
N LEU A 104 -11.62 9.39 -3.38
CA LEU A 104 -12.27 10.70 -3.53
C LEU A 104 -12.06 11.34 -4.91
N ALA A 105 -11.16 10.79 -5.74
CA ALA A 105 -10.72 11.36 -7.03
C ALA A 105 -10.35 12.85 -6.96
N TYR A 106 -9.78 13.29 -5.85
CA TYR A 106 -9.20 14.62 -5.79
C TYR A 106 -7.81 14.60 -6.44
N ARG A 107 -7.42 15.74 -6.97
CA ARG A 107 -6.08 15.95 -7.53
C ARG A 107 -5.08 16.21 -6.41
N PRO A 108 -3.93 15.51 -6.36
CA PRO A 108 -2.84 15.85 -5.45
C PRO A 108 -2.33 17.30 -5.65
N PRO A 109 -1.75 17.93 -4.62
CA PRO A 109 -1.03 19.19 -4.79
C PRO A 109 0.11 19.06 -5.81
N VAL A 110 0.44 20.15 -6.51
CA VAL A 110 1.46 20.20 -7.59
C VAL A 110 2.79 19.59 -7.14
N TYR A 111 3.25 19.89 -5.92
CA TYR A 111 4.46 19.30 -5.35
C TYR A 111 4.50 17.78 -5.47
N PHE A 112 3.40 17.08 -5.15
CA PHE A 112 3.32 15.64 -5.26
C PHE A 112 3.24 15.19 -6.72
N LEU A 113 2.52 15.91 -7.58
CA LEU A 113 2.46 15.56 -9.01
C LEU A 113 3.83 15.66 -9.70
N GLU A 114 4.73 16.53 -9.21
CA GLU A 114 6.08 16.72 -9.74
C GLU A 114 7.11 15.77 -9.12
N HIS A 115 7.06 15.57 -7.81
CA HIS A 115 8.14 14.94 -7.05
C HIS A 115 7.80 13.53 -6.55
N ASN A 116 6.53 13.15 -6.52
CA ASN A 116 6.12 11.81 -6.15
C ASN A 116 6.26 10.88 -7.36
N PHE A 117 7.00 9.78 -7.23
CA PHE A 117 7.22 8.88 -8.37
C PHE A 117 5.94 8.24 -8.93
N GLN A 118 4.85 8.19 -8.15
CA GLN A 118 3.53 7.70 -8.58
C GLN A 118 2.56 8.82 -8.95
N GLN A 119 2.93 10.08 -8.73
CA GLN A 119 2.05 11.26 -8.81
C GLN A 119 0.83 11.15 -7.89
N GLU A 120 1.08 10.68 -6.65
CA GLU A 120 0.05 10.46 -5.64
C GLU A 120 0.27 11.31 -4.39
N LEU A 121 -0.80 11.55 -3.63
CA LEU A 121 -0.67 12.17 -2.31
C LEU A 121 -0.22 11.09 -1.31
N ASN A 122 1.07 10.81 -1.28
CA ASN A 122 1.73 10.09 -0.20
C ASN A 122 3.17 10.58 -0.05
N VAL A 123 3.68 10.58 1.18
CA VAL A 123 5.03 11.04 1.52
C VAL A 123 6.07 9.96 1.21
N HIS A 124 5.73 8.68 1.39
CA HIS A 124 6.67 7.57 1.25
C HIS A 124 7.23 7.39 -0.18
N ASN A 125 6.60 8.01 -1.20
CA ASN A 125 7.06 8.02 -2.59
C ASN A 125 7.75 9.32 -3.01
N VAL A 126 7.79 10.31 -2.13
CA VAL A 126 8.63 11.50 -2.31
C VAL A 126 10.00 11.28 -1.67
N ILE A 127 10.05 10.56 -0.54
CA ILE A 127 11.31 10.26 0.15
C ILE A 127 12.15 9.23 -0.60
N SER A 128 13.48 9.32 -0.41
CA SER A 128 14.40 8.36 -1.02
C SER A 128 14.11 6.94 -0.53
N THR A 129 14.25 5.98 -1.46
CA THR A 129 14.02 4.56 -1.18
C THR A 129 14.88 4.06 -0.01
N ASP A 130 16.10 4.58 0.15
CA ASP A 130 16.99 4.20 1.25
C ASP A 130 16.50 4.71 2.60
N LEU A 131 15.97 5.93 2.66
CA LEU A 131 15.40 6.47 3.89
C LEU A 131 14.12 5.72 4.29
N ARG A 132 13.26 5.38 3.33
CA ARG A 132 12.08 4.53 3.56
C ARG A 132 12.50 3.15 4.09
N LYS A 133 13.51 2.52 3.47
CA LYS A 133 14.10 1.26 3.93
C LYS A 133 14.65 1.34 5.35
N LEU A 134 15.36 2.43 5.68
CA LEU A 134 15.90 2.64 7.01
C LEU A 134 14.76 2.83 8.04
N GLY A 135 13.77 3.66 7.73
CA GLY A 135 12.61 3.88 8.58
C GLY A 135 11.89 2.58 8.94
N LEU A 136 11.60 1.74 7.95
CA LEU A 136 10.95 0.45 8.18
C LEU A 136 11.81 -0.48 9.05
N LYS A 137 13.13 -0.58 8.78
CA LYS A 137 14.06 -1.35 9.62
C LYS A 137 14.10 -0.83 11.05
N CYS A 138 14.09 0.48 11.26
CA CYS A 138 14.07 1.10 12.59
C CYS A 138 12.78 0.79 13.36
N VAL A 139 11.62 0.77 12.70
CA VAL A 139 10.36 0.37 13.34
C VAL A 139 10.39 -1.12 13.70
N LEU A 140 10.75 -1.99 12.76
CA LEU A 140 10.79 -3.44 12.97
C LEU A 140 11.80 -3.83 14.07
N ALA A 141 13.04 -3.33 13.97
CA ALA A 141 14.10 -3.65 14.92
C ALA A 141 13.95 -2.89 16.24
N GLY A 142 13.62 -1.59 16.19
CA GLY A 142 13.54 -0.73 17.36
C GLY A 142 12.29 -1.01 18.21
N TYR A 143 11.10 -0.80 17.63
CA TYR A 143 9.85 -1.03 18.35
C TYR A 143 9.57 -2.53 18.51
N GLY A 144 9.73 -3.32 17.45
CA GLY A 144 9.31 -4.72 17.43
C GLY A 144 10.22 -5.71 18.16
N ILE A 145 11.52 -5.41 18.28
CA ILE A 145 12.53 -6.33 18.83
C ILE A 145 13.28 -5.72 20.02
N ALA A 146 13.94 -4.58 19.83
CA ALA A 146 14.80 -3.99 20.86
C ALA A 146 13.98 -3.52 22.07
N LEU A 147 12.89 -2.79 21.86
CA LEU A 147 12.05 -2.27 22.94
C LEU A 147 11.51 -3.37 23.88
N PRO A 148 10.91 -4.49 23.40
CA PRO A 148 10.47 -5.56 24.30
C PRO A 148 11.62 -6.29 25.00
N LEU A 149 12.78 -6.45 24.35
CA LEU A 149 13.98 -7.04 24.99
C LEU A 149 14.53 -6.14 26.10
N ILE A 150 14.63 -4.84 25.84
CA ILE A 150 15.03 -3.83 26.82
C ILE A 150 14.02 -3.78 27.99
N ALA A 151 12.73 -3.87 27.69
CA ALA A 151 11.67 -3.90 28.70
C ALA A 151 11.63 -5.21 29.52
N ALA A 152 12.36 -6.26 29.13
CA ALA A 152 12.52 -7.47 29.93
C ALA A 152 13.44 -7.23 31.16
N VAL A 153 14.26 -6.18 31.14
CA VAL A 153 15.15 -5.81 32.24
C VAL A 153 14.37 -5.03 33.30
N GLY A 154 14.18 -5.61 34.49
CA GLY A 154 13.30 -5.08 35.54
C GLY A 154 13.51 -3.60 35.91
N PRO A 155 14.76 -3.14 36.16
CA PRO A 155 15.03 -1.72 36.40
C PRO A 155 14.62 -0.80 35.26
N ILE A 156 14.83 -1.23 34.01
CA ILE A 156 14.49 -0.45 32.81
C ILE A 156 12.97 -0.43 32.62
N ARG A 157 12.30 -1.58 32.78
CA ARG A 157 10.84 -1.66 32.76
C ARG A 157 10.18 -0.64 33.68
N ARG A 158 10.65 -0.56 34.94
CA ARG A 158 10.14 0.42 35.92
C ARG A 158 10.38 1.88 35.51
N ARG A 159 11.39 2.17 34.68
CA ARG A 159 11.62 3.50 34.12
C ARG A 159 10.69 3.77 32.93
N LEU A 160 10.56 2.81 32.01
CA LEU A 160 9.63 2.89 30.89
C LEU A 160 8.19 3.08 31.35
N ASP A 161 7.75 2.34 32.36
CA ASP A 161 6.42 2.46 32.96
C ASP A 161 6.20 3.87 33.56
N ARG A 162 7.21 4.41 34.26
CA ARG A 162 7.18 5.78 34.79
C ARG A 162 7.11 6.84 33.70
N TRP A 163 7.81 6.63 32.59
CA TRP A 163 7.73 7.50 31.43
C TRP A 163 6.45 7.30 30.62
N GLY A 164 5.66 6.27 30.89
CA GLY A 164 4.45 5.96 30.14
C GLY A 164 4.69 5.24 28.81
N VAL A 165 5.91 4.74 28.56
CA VAL A 165 6.25 4.03 27.31
C VAL A 165 5.64 2.62 27.34
N VAL A 166 4.93 2.25 26.27
CA VAL A 166 4.30 0.93 26.14
C VAL A 166 5.09 0.08 25.16
N ALA A 167 5.85 -0.89 25.69
CA ALA A 167 6.54 -1.88 24.87
C ALA A 167 5.54 -2.92 24.31
N PRO A 168 5.73 -3.39 23.07
CA PRO A 168 4.94 -4.52 22.58
C PRO A 168 5.28 -5.79 23.41
N PRO A 169 4.38 -6.78 23.46
CA PRO A 169 4.67 -8.02 24.18
C PRO A 169 5.85 -8.78 23.57
N ALA A 170 6.72 -9.34 24.42
CA ALA A 170 7.92 -10.06 23.96
C ALA A 170 7.63 -11.27 23.05
N TRP A 171 6.43 -11.87 23.14
CA TRP A 171 6.02 -12.96 22.26
C TRP A 171 5.76 -12.52 20.81
N LEU A 172 5.71 -11.21 20.52
CA LEU A 172 5.68 -10.67 19.15
C LEU A 172 7.07 -10.57 18.52
N ILE A 173 8.16 -10.72 19.28
CA ILE A 173 9.54 -10.61 18.77
C ILE A 173 9.77 -11.53 17.56
N PRO A 174 9.38 -12.83 17.57
CA PRO A 174 9.60 -13.70 16.42
C PRO A 174 8.94 -13.17 15.14
N LEU A 175 7.80 -12.49 15.23
CA LEU A 175 7.10 -11.93 14.08
C LEU A 175 7.78 -10.69 13.51
N PHE A 176 8.22 -9.78 14.37
CA PHE A 176 9.00 -8.62 13.94
C PHE A 176 10.37 -9.04 13.39
N ALA A 177 10.98 -10.07 13.97
CA ALA A 177 12.22 -10.66 13.46
C ALA A 177 12.01 -11.33 12.09
N ALA A 178 10.93 -12.07 11.89
CA ALA A 178 10.59 -12.67 10.59
C ALA A 178 10.32 -11.60 9.52
N ALA A 179 9.58 -10.54 9.85
CA ALA A 179 9.33 -9.42 8.96
C ALA A 179 10.65 -8.69 8.60
N LEU A 180 11.52 -8.45 9.58
CA LEU A 180 12.83 -7.84 9.36
C LEU A 180 13.72 -8.74 8.48
N ALA A 181 13.74 -10.05 8.73
CA ALA A 181 14.50 -11.01 7.93
C ALA A 181 13.98 -11.06 6.48
N ALA A 182 12.66 -11.12 6.29
CA ALA A 182 12.04 -11.05 4.97
C ALA A 182 12.41 -9.75 4.25
N TYR A 183 12.39 -8.60 4.95
CA TYR A 183 12.74 -7.32 4.36
C TYR A 183 14.22 -7.20 3.97
N VAL A 184 15.12 -7.77 4.77
CA VAL A 184 16.57 -7.76 4.52
C VAL A 184 16.93 -8.73 3.39
N HIS A 185 16.36 -9.93 3.38
CA HIS A 185 16.64 -10.93 2.36
C HIS A 185 15.93 -10.65 1.04
N TYR A 186 14.75 -10.02 1.10
CA TYR A 186 13.91 -9.64 -0.02
C TYR A 186 13.70 -10.79 -1.04
N PRO A 187 13.16 -11.95 -0.60
CA PRO A 187 13.09 -13.17 -1.42
C PRO A 187 12.24 -13.03 -2.69
N TRP A 188 11.26 -12.13 -2.69
CA TRP A 188 10.33 -11.94 -3.81
C TRP A 188 10.19 -10.47 -4.20
N LYS A 189 9.82 -10.23 -5.46
CA LYS A 189 9.43 -8.89 -5.90
C LYS A 189 8.23 -8.42 -5.05
N TYR A 190 8.25 -7.19 -4.56
CA TYR A 190 7.24 -6.61 -3.65
C TYR A 190 7.18 -7.28 -2.26
N THR A 191 8.30 -7.82 -1.75
CA THR A 191 8.35 -8.28 -0.34
C THR A 191 7.99 -7.16 0.65
N GLY A 192 8.21 -5.88 0.27
CA GLY A 192 7.84 -4.70 1.08
C GLY A 192 6.38 -4.72 1.53
N GLU A 193 5.45 -4.92 0.59
CA GLU A 193 3.99 -4.96 0.84
C GLU A 193 3.61 -6.00 1.91
N ILE A 194 4.24 -7.17 1.84
CA ILE A 194 4.02 -8.26 2.78
C ILE A 194 4.55 -7.89 4.17
N VAL A 195 5.72 -7.25 4.21
CA VAL A 195 6.35 -6.78 5.46
C VAL A 195 5.53 -5.67 6.10
N GLU A 196 4.94 -4.75 5.32
CA GLU A 196 4.06 -3.69 5.79
C GLU A 196 2.77 -4.26 6.40
N LEU A 197 2.15 -5.25 5.74
CA LEU A 197 1.02 -5.99 6.32
C LEU A 197 1.41 -6.68 7.64
N MET A 198 2.55 -7.37 7.66
CA MET A 198 3.06 -8.02 8.88
C MET A 198 3.31 -7.01 10.00
N MET A 199 3.81 -5.82 9.66
CA MET A 199 4.02 -4.72 10.60
C MET A 199 2.69 -4.19 11.14
N GLY A 200 1.71 -3.90 10.28
CA GLY A 200 0.38 -3.42 10.68
C GLY A 200 -0.33 -4.39 11.62
N LEU A 201 -0.29 -5.69 11.30
CA LEU A 201 -0.77 -6.74 12.20
C LEU A 201 0.00 -6.75 13.54
N GLY A 202 1.28 -6.34 13.53
CA GLY A 202 2.14 -6.16 14.70
C GLY A 202 1.58 -5.16 15.69
N PHE A 203 1.30 -3.97 15.19
CA PHE A 203 0.69 -2.89 15.96
C PHE A 203 -0.72 -3.28 16.44
N LEU A 204 -1.53 -3.92 15.59
CA LEU A 204 -2.87 -4.38 15.95
C LEU A 204 -2.84 -5.40 17.09
N PHE A 205 -1.95 -6.39 17.03
CA PHE A 205 -1.84 -7.40 18.09
C PHE A 205 -1.25 -6.83 19.38
N ALA A 206 -0.30 -5.89 19.28
CA ALA A 206 0.25 -5.20 20.43
C ALA A 206 -0.84 -4.42 21.18
N VAL A 207 -1.66 -3.66 20.46
CA VAL A 207 -2.73 -2.87 21.10
C VAL A 207 -3.88 -3.73 21.62
N ALA A 208 -4.27 -4.79 20.90
CA ALA A 208 -5.29 -5.71 21.35
C ALA A 208 -4.86 -6.38 22.67
N TYR A 209 -3.61 -6.83 22.76
CA TYR A 209 -3.07 -7.38 24.00
C TYR A 209 -3.04 -6.34 25.12
N HIS A 210 -2.63 -5.10 24.83
CA HIS A 210 -2.59 -4.01 25.80
C HIS A 210 -3.99 -3.70 26.36
N LEU A 211 -5.01 -3.61 25.51
CA LEU A 211 -6.39 -3.36 25.93
C LEU A 211 -6.98 -4.52 26.75
N LEU A 212 -6.68 -5.77 26.38
CA LEU A 212 -7.13 -6.95 27.10
C LEU A 212 -6.44 -7.13 28.46
N SER A 213 -5.15 -6.75 28.56
CA SER A 213 -4.39 -6.85 29.81
C SER A 213 -4.65 -5.71 30.79
N THR A 214 -5.12 -4.57 30.30
CA THR A 214 -5.44 -3.39 31.12
C THR A 214 -6.94 -3.21 31.38
N GLY A 215 -7.81 -3.92 30.64
CA GLY A 215 -9.26 -3.95 30.83
C GLY A 215 -9.67 -4.57 32.18
N GLY A 216 -10.66 -3.99 32.86
CA GLY A 216 -11.27 -4.62 34.05
C GLY A 216 -11.89 -5.98 33.72
N PRO A 217 -12.49 -6.71 34.68
CA PRO A 217 -13.02 -8.06 34.45
C PRO A 217 -14.21 -8.03 33.47
N SER A 218 -13.90 -8.03 32.17
CA SER A 218 -14.85 -8.21 31.07
C SER A 218 -14.90 -9.68 30.70
N ARG A 219 -16.07 -10.17 30.28
CA ARG A 219 -16.25 -11.55 29.75
C ARG A 219 -15.29 -11.90 28.60
N TRP A 220 -14.72 -10.90 27.93
CA TRP A 220 -13.71 -11.06 26.87
C TRP A 220 -12.30 -11.44 27.36
N ASN A 221 -12.02 -11.31 28.67
CA ASN A 221 -10.71 -11.62 29.26
C ASN A 221 -10.33 -13.12 29.18
N HIS A 222 -11.25 -14.00 28.75
CA HIS A 222 -10.99 -15.44 28.69
C HIS A 222 -10.48 -15.95 27.32
N HIS A 223 -10.55 -15.15 26.24
CA HIS A 223 -10.13 -15.61 24.90
C HIS A 223 -9.33 -14.57 24.09
N PRO A 224 -8.15 -14.13 24.55
CA PRO A 224 -7.31 -13.19 23.82
C PRO A 224 -6.95 -13.68 22.41
N ALA A 225 -6.81 -14.99 22.21
CA ALA A 225 -6.57 -15.58 20.90
C ALA A 225 -7.76 -15.37 19.93
N MET A 226 -9.00 -15.47 20.42
CA MET A 226 -10.20 -15.23 19.60
C MET A 226 -10.36 -13.75 19.27
N ALA A 227 -10.03 -12.85 20.19
CA ALA A 227 -10.03 -11.41 19.92
C ALA A 227 -8.99 -11.04 18.85
N LEU A 228 -7.77 -11.59 18.93
CA LEU A 228 -6.73 -11.38 17.92
C LEU A 228 -7.14 -11.96 16.55
N ALA A 229 -7.73 -13.15 16.53
CA ALA A 229 -8.26 -13.76 15.32
C ALA A 229 -9.43 -12.95 14.71
N ALA A 230 -10.32 -12.40 15.55
CA ALA A 230 -11.41 -11.54 15.13
C ALA A 230 -10.89 -10.20 14.59
N CYS A 231 -9.89 -9.59 15.22
CA CYS A 231 -9.23 -8.38 14.71
C CYS A 231 -8.55 -8.63 13.36
N TRP A 232 -7.87 -9.78 13.20
CA TRP A 232 -7.28 -10.19 11.94
C TRP A 232 -8.35 -10.41 10.86
N LEU A 233 -9.40 -11.18 11.18
CA LEU A 233 -10.50 -11.44 10.27
C LEU A 233 -11.21 -10.15 9.87
N ALA A 234 -11.43 -9.24 10.82
CA ALA A 234 -11.97 -7.93 10.54
C ALA A 234 -11.07 -7.16 9.58
N ALA A 235 -9.75 -7.13 9.80
CA ALA A 235 -8.82 -6.41 8.90
C ALA A 235 -8.91 -6.94 7.46
N VAL A 236 -8.90 -8.27 7.30
CA VAL A 236 -8.97 -8.91 5.98
C VAL A 236 -10.36 -8.75 5.33
N VAL A 237 -11.43 -8.98 6.09
CA VAL A 237 -12.81 -8.89 5.56
C VAL A 237 -13.19 -7.45 5.25
N PHE A 238 -12.94 -6.49 6.15
CA PHE A 238 -13.19 -5.09 5.86
C PHE A 238 -12.28 -4.56 4.76
N GLY A 239 -11.02 -5.03 4.67
CA GLY A 239 -10.16 -4.72 3.53
C GLY A 239 -10.79 -5.18 2.22
N GLY A 240 -11.22 -6.44 2.14
CA GLY A 240 -11.89 -6.99 0.96
C GLY A 240 -13.23 -6.33 0.64
N VAL A 241 -14.04 -6.00 1.65
CA VAL A 241 -15.33 -5.31 1.50
C VAL A 241 -15.12 -3.86 1.05
N ASN A 242 -14.12 -3.14 1.57
CA ASN A 242 -13.81 -1.78 1.11
C ASN A 242 -13.30 -1.79 -0.32
N ALA A 243 -12.41 -2.73 -0.67
CA ALA A 243 -11.98 -2.94 -2.04
C ALA A 243 -13.18 -3.24 -2.95
N TRP A 244 -14.16 -4.05 -2.50
CA TRP A 244 -15.39 -4.34 -3.25
C TRP A 244 -16.37 -3.15 -3.34
N ALA A 245 -16.64 -2.46 -2.23
CA ALA A 245 -17.59 -1.35 -2.18
C ALA A 245 -17.04 -0.11 -2.91
N GLY A 246 -15.72 0.06 -2.93
CA GLY A 246 -15.04 0.99 -3.82
C GLY A 246 -15.32 0.67 -5.28
N ARG A 247 -15.21 -0.61 -5.69
CA ARG A 247 -15.51 -1.08 -7.06
C ARG A 247 -16.94 -0.74 -7.49
N VAL A 248 -17.94 -0.95 -6.62
CA VAL A 248 -19.35 -0.75 -6.99
C VAL A 248 -19.77 0.73 -7.03
N ARG A 249 -19.21 1.57 -6.14
CA ARG A 249 -19.60 3.00 -6.06
C ARG A 249 -18.96 3.89 -7.11
N ARG A 250 -17.91 3.42 -7.79
CA ARG A 250 -17.16 4.17 -8.80
C ARG A 250 -17.72 3.98 -10.23
N ALA A 251 -19.03 3.75 -10.34
CA ALA A 251 -19.74 3.61 -11.61
C ALA A 251 -19.50 4.83 -12.53
N GLY A 252 -19.18 4.54 -13.79
CA GLY A 252 -18.63 5.50 -14.74
C GLY A 252 -19.60 6.59 -15.17
N ASP A 253 -19.17 7.83 -14.98
CA ASP A 253 -19.72 9.00 -15.66
C ASP A 253 -19.42 8.87 -17.17
N PRO A 254 -20.45 8.71 -18.03
CA PRO A 254 -20.24 8.52 -19.47
C PRO A 254 -19.48 9.67 -20.12
N ALA A 255 -19.61 10.90 -19.60
CA ALA A 255 -18.90 12.06 -20.10
C ALA A 255 -17.40 11.95 -19.80
N ARG A 256 -17.02 11.46 -18.62
CA ARG A 256 -15.62 11.20 -18.27
C ARG A 256 -15.02 10.07 -19.08
N ILE A 257 -15.78 9.00 -19.33
CA ILE A 257 -15.31 7.90 -20.20
C ILE A 257 -15.06 8.41 -21.61
N ALA A 258 -15.99 9.20 -22.16
CA ALA A 258 -15.81 9.79 -23.49
C ALA A 258 -14.58 10.73 -23.54
N ALA A 259 -14.42 11.59 -22.54
CA ALA A 259 -13.25 12.47 -22.42
C ALA A 259 -11.94 11.66 -22.36
N ALA A 260 -11.88 10.61 -21.52
CA ALA A 260 -10.72 9.75 -21.41
C ALA A 260 -10.36 9.07 -22.74
N ARG A 261 -11.35 8.62 -23.52
CA ARG A 261 -11.10 8.02 -24.85
C ARG A 261 -10.51 9.03 -25.83
N VAL A 262 -11.01 10.26 -25.84
CA VAL A 262 -10.46 11.35 -26.68
C VAL A 262 -9.02 11.68 -26.27
N GLU A 263 -8.76 11.76 -24.97
CA GLU A 263 -7.44 12.02 -24.39
C GLU A 263 -6.43 10.89 -24.71
N LEU A 264 -6.83 9.63 -24.55
CA LEU A 264 -6.01 8.46 -24.88
C LEU A 264 -5.69 8.35 -26.37
N GLU A 265 -6.66 8.67 -27.22
CA GLU A 265 -6.47 8.69 -28.67
C GLU A 265 -5.46 9.78 -29.09
N ALA A 266 -5.48 10.94 -28.43
CA ALA A 266 -4.49 11.98 -28.64
C ALA A 266 -3.09 11.52 -28.22
N LEU A 267 -2.96 10.92 -27.02
CA LEU A 267 -1.69 10.34 -26.56
C LEU A 267 -1.17 9.24 -27.51
N ARG A 268 -2.06 8.37 -28.00
CA ARG A 268 -1.71 7.34 -28.98
C ARG A 268 -1.08 7.95 -30.23
N LYS A 269 -1.67 9.02 -30.76
CA LYS A 269 -1.15 9.73 -31.94
C LYS A 269 0.22 10.37 -31.67
N ASP A 270 0.40 10.99 -30.51
CA ASP A 270 1.68 11.59 -30.11
C ASP A 270 2.78 10.53 -29.99
N PHE A 271 2.50 9.39 -29.35
CA PHE A 271 3.44 8.27 -29.28
C PHE A 271 3.75 7.67 -30.66
N GLN A 272 2.76 7.57 -31.56
CA GLN A 272 2.98 7.10 -32.93
C GLN A 272 3.77 8.10 -33.78
N TRP A 273 3.62 9.40 -33.54
CA TRP A 273 4.44 10.42 -34.18
C TRP A 273 5.89 10.29 -33.71
N MET A 274 6.11 10.17 -32.40
CA MET A 274 7.43 9.97 -31.80
C MET A 274 8.11 8.69 -32.30
N ALA A 275 7.35 7.60 -32.44
CA ALA A 275 7.88 6.34 -32.97
C ALA A 275 8.38 6.47 -34.42
N ARG A 276 7.71 7.29 -35.25
CA ARG A 276 8.07 7.51 -36.67
C ARG A 276 9.27 8.44 -36.84
N HIS A 277 9.46 9.39 -35.93
CA HIS A 277 10.54 10.37 -35.99
C HIS A 277 11.75 10.00 -35.13
N HIS A 278 11.70 8.85 -34.44
CA HIS A 278 12.74 8.40 -33.51
C HIS A 278 13.03 9.38 -32.37
N GLU A 279 12.02 10.14 -31.94
CA GLU A 279 12.15 11.16 -30.88
C GLU A 279 11.55 10.64 -29.58
N GLY A 280 12.40 10.33 -28.59
CA GLY A 280 11.93 10.02 -27.23
C GLY A 280 11.10 8.73 -27.07
N PHE A 281 10.82 7.97 -28.15
CA PHE A 281 10.11 6.69 -28.10
C PHE A 281 11.00 5.51 -28.52
N SER A 282 11.18 4.55 -27.60
CA SER A 282 11.97 3.34 -27.84
C SER A 282 11.24 2.09 -27.36
N MET A 283 11.30 1.05 -28.19
CA MET A 283 10.74 -0.28 -27.92
C MET A 283 11.86 -1.32 -27.69
N SER A 284 13.08 -0.85 -27.42
CA SER A 284 14.26 -1.71 -27.18
C SER A 284 14.16 -2.45 -25.85
N HIS A 285 13.56 -1.81 -24.85
CA HIS A 285 13.38 -2.35 -23.51
C HIS A 285 11.91 -2.29 -23.10
N SER A 286 11.50 -3.26 -22.30
CA SER A 286 10.16 -3.22 -21.70
C SER A 286 10.13 -2.18 -20.59
N LEU A 287 9.06 -1.37 -20.55
CA LEU A 287 8.83 -0.40 -19.49
C LEU A 287 7.34 -0.28 -19.19
N HIS A 288 7.03 0.12 -17.96
CA HIS A 288 5.68 0.42 -17.51
C HIS A 288 5.77 1.62 -16.58
N LYS A 289 5.33 2.80 -17.04
CA LYS A 289 5.56 4.09 -16.38
C LYS A 289 4.37 5.03 -16.56
N ARG A 290 4.24 6.03 -15.69
CA ARG A 290 3.31 7.14 -15.91
C ARG A 290 3.78 7.98 -17.11
N VAL A 291 2.84 8.56 -17.86
CA VAL A 291 3.16 9.38 -19.05
C VAL A 291 3.98 10.62 -18.67
N TYR A 292 3.67 11.27 -17.54
CA TYR A 292 4.47 12.39 -17.04
C TYR A 292 5.92 11.98 -16.75
N THR A 293 6.13 10.89 -16.00
CA THR A 293 7.47 10.36 -15.73
C THR A 293 8.21 10.00 -17.02
N TYR A 294 7.50 9.41 -17.97
CA TYR A 294 8.05 9.09 -19.29
C TYR A 294 8.53 10.36 -20.01
N GLU A 295 7.71 11.40 -20.03
CA GLU A 295 8.01 12.67 -20.66
C GLU A 295 9.29 13.30 -20.09
N VAL A 296 9.40 13.35 -18.76
CA VAL A 296 10.56 13.91 -18.05
C VAL A 296 11.82 13.08 -18.29
N GLU A 297 11.77 11.76 -18.11
CA GLU A 297 12.96 10.90 -18.18
C GLU A 297 13.48 10.71 -19.62
N HIS A 298 12.58 10.60 -20.59
CA HIS A 298 12.92 10.36 -22.00
C HIS A 298 13.01 11.64 -22.84
N LYS A 299 12.83 12.82 -22.22
CA LYS A 299 12.77 14.12 -22.90
C LYS A 299 11.78 14.10 -24.07
N ALA A 300 10.62 13.47 -23.87
CA ALA A 300 9.61 13.30 -24.90
C ALA A 300 8.77 14.58 -25.05
N THR A 301 9.45 15.69 -25.41
CA THR A 301 8.88 17.05 -25.45
C THR A 301 7.68 17.18 -26.38
N HIS A 302 7.58 16.32 -27.40
CA HIS A 302 6.41 16.27 -28.29
C HIS A 302 5.09 16.10 -27.53
N LEU A 303 5.07 15.39 -26.39
CA LEU A 303 3.85 15.23 -25.57
C LEU A 303 3.32 16.57 -25.02
N ARG A 304 4.15 17.62 -24.95
CA ARG A 304 3.80 18.98 -24.50
C ARG A 304 3.26 19.87 -25.61
N GLU A 305 3.44 19.46 -26.86
CA GLU A 305 3.15 20.27 -28.05
C GLU A 305 2.19 19.58 -29.03
N GLY A 306 2.03 18.26 -28.92
CA GLY A 306 1.24 17.42 -29.81
C GLY A 306 -0.27 17.48 -29.61
N GLU A 307 -0.94 16.43 -30.06
CA GLU A 307 -2.38 16.27 -30.06
C GLU A 307 -2.96 16.35 -28.64
N PHE A 308 -2.31 15.74 -27.64
CA PHE A 308 -2.81 15.78 -26.27
C PHE A 308 -2.76 17.22 -25.72
N ALA A 309 -1.66 17.93 -25.97
CA ALA A 309 -1.52 19.32 -25.55
C ALA A 309 -2.52 20.26 -26.25
N ALA A 310 -2.91 19.96 -27.49
CA ALA A 310 -3.93 20.69 -28.23
C ALA A 310 -5.34 20.55 -27.62
N LEU A 311 -5.61 19.52 -26.83
CA LEU A 311 -6.90 19.34 -26.14
C LEU A 311 -7.20 20.45 -25.13
N ARG A 312 -6.19 21.20 -24.65
CA ARG A 312 -6.40 22.40 -23.82
C ARG A 312 -7.32 23.43 -24.49
N LYS A 313 -7.16 23.62 -25.81
CA LYS A 313 -8.02 24.50 -26.62
C LYS A 313 -9.46 23.97 -26.76
N ARG A 314 -9.68 22.70 -26.43
CA ARG A 314 -10.96 21.98 -26.51
C ARG A 314 -11.59 21.74 -25.14
N GLY A 315 -11.11 22.43 -24.10
CA GLY A 315 -11.68 22.39 -22.75
C GLY A 315 -11.02 21.38 -21.79
N LEU A 316 -9.90 20.76 -22.16
CA LEU A 316 -9.11 19.98 -21.20
C LEU A 316 -8.53 20.93 -20.14
N ASN A 317 -8.80 20.64 -18.87
CA ASN A 317 -8.29 21.40 -17.74
C ASN A 317 -6.75 21.46 -17.76
N GLU A 318 -6.19 22.67 -17.67
CA GLU A 318 -4.74 22.91 -17.75
C GLU A 318 -3.97 22.15 -16.67
N ALA A 319 -4.49 22.14 -15.44
CA ALA A 319 -3.91 21.46 -14.29
C ALA A 319 -3.93 19.92 -14.41
N ARG A 320 -4.77 19.35 -15.28
CA ARG A 320 -4.75 17.93 -15.64
C ARG A 320 -3.81 17.68 -16.82
N ALA A 321 -3.84 18.53 -17.83
CA ALA A 321 -3.00 18.43 -19.01
C ALA A 321 -1.50 18.48 -18.66
N GLU A 322 -1.12 19.36 -17.73
CA GLU A 322 0.26 19.55 -17.28
C GLU A 322 0.89 18.28 -16.67
N PHE A 323 0.08 17.45 -16.03
CA PHE A 323 0.56 16.26 -15.32
C PHE A 323 0.06 14.95 -15.95
N PHE A 324 -0.50 15.02 -17.16
CA PHE A 324 -1.08 13.88 -17.89
C PHE A 324 -2.07 13.09 -17.02
N LEU A 325 -3.01 13.80 -16.39
CA LEU A 325 -4.04 13.21 -15.53
C LEU A 325 -5.33 12.94 -16.30
N ASP A 326 -5.87 11.75 -16.09
CA ASP A 326 -7.16 11.30 -16.59
C ASP A 326 -8.34 12.02 -15.91
N PRO A 327 -9.59 11.81 -16.37
CA PRO A 327 -10.78 12.46 -15.82
C PRO A 327 -11.11 12.13 -14.35
N TRP A 328 -10.38 11.22 -13.73
CA TRP A 328 -10.47 10.85 -12.33
C TRP A 328 -9.26 11.33 -11.51
N ASN A 329 -8.45 12.23 -12.09
CA ASN A 329 -7.23 12.77 -11.50
C ASN A 329 -6.17 11.69 -11.18
N LEU A 330 -6.17 10.60 -11.94
CA LEU A 330 -5.11 9.60 -11.91
C LEU A 330 -4.20 9.77 -13.12
N PRO A 331 -2.92 9.42 -13.02
CA PRO A 331 -2.02 9.58 -14.14
C PRO A 331 -2.27 8.54 -15.23
N TYR A 332 -2.22 8.98 -16.49
CA TYR A 332 -2.11 8.09 -17.63
C TYR A 332 -0.82 7.28 -17.56
N TRP A 333 -0.88 6.05 -18.07
CA TRP A 333 0.24 5.12 -18.13
C TRP A 333 0.61 4.77 -19.54
N ILE A 334 1.90 4.50 -19.75
CA ILE A 334 2.42 3.84 -20.92
C ILE A 334 3.02 2.49 -20.53
N ASN A 335 2.70 1.46 -21.31
CA ASN A 335 3.30 0.15 -21.24
C ASN A 335 3.92 -0.19 -22.59
N VAL A 336 5.20 -0.55 -22.58
CA VAL A 336 5.97 -1.00 -23.72
C VAL A 336 6.57 -2.35 -23.39
N ARG A 337 6.41 -3.30 -24.32
CA ARG A 337 7.03 -4.62 -24.25
C ARG A 337 7.97 -4.80 -25.43
N SER A 338 9.26 -4.91 -25.12
CA SER A 338 10.26 -5.35 -26.09
C SER A 338 10.20 -6.86 -26.17
N GLY A 339 9.71 -7.40 -27.29
CA GLY A 339 9.55 -8.84 -27.46
C GLY A 339 10.86 -9.59 -27.17
N ARG A 340 10.91 -10.32 -26.07
CA ARG A 340 11.94 -11.34 -25.82
C ARG A 340 11.50 -12.65 -26.49
N SER A 341 12.40 -13.62 -26.64
CA SER A 341 12.08 -14.96 -27.18
C SER A 341 10.83 -15.54 -26.51
N GLY A 342 9.68 -15.46 -27.16
CA GLY A 342 8.39 -15.88 -26.58
C GLY A 342 7.27 -14.82 -26.56
N GLU A 343 7.59 -13.53 -26.39
CA GLU A 343 6.58 -12.48 -26.12
C GLU A 343 6.37 -11.54 -27.33
N PRO A 344 5.12 -11.17 -27.66
CA PRO A 344 4.84 -10.22 -28.73
C PRO A 344 5.34 -8.82 -28.35
N ARG A 345 5.93 -8.12 -29.32
CA ARG A 345 6.31 -6.70 -29.17
C ARG A 345 5.04 -5.86 -29.26
N MET A 346 4.74 -5.10 -28.21
CA MET A 346 3.51 -4.30 -28.14
C MET A 346 3.69 -3.06 -27.28
N ALA A 347 2.89 -2.03 -27.55
CA ALA A 347 2.84 -0.83 -26.73
C ALA A 347 1.44 -0.25 -26.69
N PHE A 348 1.03 0.24 -25.52
CA PHE A 348 -0.25 0.90 -25.34
C PHE A 348 -0.18 1.96 -24.24
N VAL A 349 -1.04 2.97 -24.38
CA VAL A 349 -1.30 3.99 -23.37
C VAL A 349 -2.67 3.73 -22.75
N TYR A 350 -2.82 3.91 -21.44
CA TYR A 350 -4.09 3.60 -20.76
C TYR A 350 -4.32 4.43 -19.49
N SER A 351 -5.56 4.46 -19.04
CA SER A 351 -6.06 4.97 -17.77
C SER A 351 -6.73 3.83 -17.00
N PHE A 352 -6.69 3.90 -15.66
CA PHE A 352 -7.40 2.99 -14.75
C PHE A 352 -8.92 3.15 -14.76
N GLY A 353 -9.43 4.05 -15.61
CA GLY A 353 -10.86 4.15 -15.85
C GLY A 353 -11.68 4.55 -14.62
N PRO A 354 -13.00 4.33 -14.69
CA PRO A 354 -13.93 4.68 -13.63
C PRO A 354 -13.61 4.05 -12.28
N ASN A 355 -13.24 2.77 -12.25
CA ASN A 355 -12.99 2.05 -11.00
C ASN A 355 -11.65 2.42 -10.35
N ARG A 356 -10.80 3.21 -11.03
CA ARG A 356 -9.55 3.77 -10.49
C ARG A 356 -8.56 2.71 -10.01
N ARG A 357 -8.68 1.48 -10.52
CA ARG A 357 -7.82 0.34 -10.22
C ARG A 357 -7.08 -0.03 -11.49
N ARG A 358 -5.90 -0.62 -11.32
CA ARG A 358 -5.24 -1.27 -12.44
C ARG A 358 -5.90 -2.61 -12.73
N ASP A 359 -6.73 -2.68 -13.76
CA ASP A 359 -7.22 -3.96 -14.28
C ASP A 359 -6.31 -4.53 -15.37
N SER A 360 -5.64 -3.66 -16.13
CA SER A 360 -4.77 -4.06 -17.23
C SER A 360 -3.54 -4.81 -16.75
N THR A 361 -3.28 -5.93 -17.41
CA THR A 361 -2.03 -6.68 -17.25
C THR A 361 -0.93 -6.04 -18.08
N TYR A 362 0.22 -6.71 -18.16
CA TYR A 362 1.30 -6.25 -19.01
C TYR A 362 1.04 -6.43 -20.52
N THR A 363 0.08 -7.27 -20.90
CA THR A 363 -0.18 -7.65 -22.28
C THR A 363 -1.59 -7.31 -22.74
N GLU A 364 -2.51 -7.04 -21.81
CA GLU A 364 -3.93 -6.85 -22.12
C GLU A 364 -4.52 -5.70 -21.31
N ILE A 365 -5.32 -4.88 -21.99
CA ILE A 365 -6.23 -3.94 -21.35
C ILE A 365 -7.46 -4.74 -20.89
N ARG A 366 -7.78 -4.68 -19.59
CA ARG A 366 -8.85 -5.49 -18.99
C ARG A 366 -9.77 -4.63 -18.12
N GLY A 367 -10.88 -5.22 -17.69
CA GLY A 367 -11.80 -4.58 -16.75
C GLY A 367 -12.44 -3.33 -17.35
N ASP A 368 -12.40 -2.23 -16.62
CA ASP A 368 -12.87 -0.92 -17.10
C ASP A 368 -11.73 0.06 -17.42
N ASP A 369 -10.48 -0.42 -17.40
CA ASP A 369 -9.34 0.34 -17.91
C ASP A 369 -9.64 0.78 -19.35
N LEU A 370 -9.34 2.04 -19.63
CA LEU A 370 -9.48 2.62 -20.95
C LEU A 370 -8.10 2.71 -21.55
N GLY A 371 -7.87 2.10 -22.72
CA GLY A 371 -6.56 2.15 -23.35
C GLY A 371 -6.62 2.22 -24.86
N ALA A 372 -5.47 2.58 -25.43
CA ALA A 372 -5.27 2.79 -26.85
C ALA A 372 -3.95 2.16 -27.27
N MET A 373 -4.01 1.24 -28.25
CA MET A 373 -2.85 0.50 -28.74
C MET A 373 -1.98 1.41 -29.62
N ILE A 374 -0.71 1.59 -29.24
CA ILE A 374 0.28 2.33 -30.03
C ILE A 374 0.86 1.39 -31.10
N VAL A 375 1.27 0.19 -30.68
CA VAL A 375 1.75 -0.91 -31.52
C VAL A 375 0.98 -2.17 -31.10
N PRO A 376 0.13 -2.75 -31.98
CA PRO A 376 -0.59 -3.98 -31.67
C PRO A 376 0.38 -5.16 -31.52
N PRO A 377 0.02 -6.21 -30.74
CA PRO A 377 0.83 -7.42 -30.69
C PRO A 377 0.86 -8.04 -32.10
N HIS A 378 2.06 -8.31 -32.62
CA HIS A 378 2.19 -9.16 -33.80
C HIS A 378 1.75 -10.58 -33.42
N GLU A 379 0.67 -11.08 -34.03
CA GLU A 379 0.44 -12.52 -34.12
C GLU A 379 1.64 -13.13 -34.87
N ARG A 380 2.20 -14.21 -34.32
CA ARG A 380 3.17 -14.99 -35.10
C ARG A 380 2.36 -15.76 -36.14
N ASP A 381 2.69 -15.56 -37.41
CA ASP A 381 2.32 -16.49 -38.48
C ASP A 381 2.87 -17.89 -38.21
#